data_AF-A0A660XNP5-F1
#
_entry.id   AF-A0A660XNP5-F1
#
_cell.length_a   1.000
_cell.length_b   1.000
_cell.length_c   1.000
_cell.angle_alpha   90.00
_cell.angle_beta   90.00
_cell.angle_gamma   90.00
#
_symmetry.space_group_name_H-M   'P 1'
#
loop_
_entity.id
_entity.type
_entity.pdbx_description
1 polymer ?
#
loop_
_entity_poly.entity_id
_entity_poly.type
_entity_poly.pdbx_seq_one_letter_code
_entity_poly.pdbx_strand_id
1 'polypeptide(L)' 'MGHTHNIETRLKAHNWGKVRSTKSHKPFQIIYIEEFSDKSSAFKREMYLKSGEGNYWLRDKLKEEGVW' A
#
# COMPACT_ATOMS: atom_id res chain seq x y z
N MET A 1 0.98 -0.29 4.13
CA MET A 1 -0.14 -0.61 3.21
C MET A 1 -1.40 0.14 3.61
N GLY A 2 -2.19 0.58 2.64
CA GLY A 2 -3.43 1.34 2.85
C GLY A 2 -4.12 1.67 1.52
N HIS A 3 -5.42 1.97 1.55
CA HIS A 3 -6.18 2.45 0.39
C HIS A 3 -6.29 3.99 0.35
N THR A 4 -6.56 4.52 -0.84
CA THR A 4 -6.86 5.94 -1.05
C THR A 4 -7.60 6.14 -2.37
N HIS A 5 -8.31 7.26 -2.49
CA HIS A 5 -8.91 7.67 -3.75
C HIS A 5 -7.91 8.36 -4.69
N ASN A 6 -6.84 8.97 -4.15
CA ASN A 6 -5.82 9.66 -4.94
C ASN A 6 -4.42 9.25 -4.46
N ILE A 7 -3.77 8.39 -5.25
CA ILE A 7 -2.47 7.78 -4.95
C ILE A 7 -1.37 8.84 -4.90
N GLU A 8 -1.37 9.79 -5.84
CA GLU A 8 -0.34 10.82 -5.96
C GLU A 8 -0.32 11.75 -4.73
N THR A 9 -1.51 12.21 -4.31
CA THR A 9 -1.67 13.07 -3.15
C THR A 9 -1.21 12.35 -1.87
N ARG A 10 -1.55 11.07 -1.74
CA ARG A 10 -1.12 10.25 -0.61
C ARG A 10 0.40 10.09 -0.58
N LEU A 11 1.02 9.72 -1.70
CA LEU A 11 2.47 9.57 -1.80
C LEU A 11 3.20 10.88 -1.45
N LYS A 12 2.75 12.01 -2.00
CA LYS A 12 3.27 13.35 -1.67
C LYS A 12 3.15 13.64 -0.17
N ALA A 13 2.01 13.39 0.45
CA ALA A 13 1.81 13.62 1.89
C ALA A 13 2.72 12.75 2.78
N HIS A 14 2.91 11.48 2.42
CA HIS A 14 3.85 10.59 3.11
C HIS A 14 5.30 11.06 2.93
N ASN A 15 5.71 11.42 1.72
CA ASN A 15 7.07 11.91 1.42
C ASN A 15 7.37 13.31 1.98
N TRP A 16 6.34 14.12 2.24
CA TRP A 16 6.49 15.35 3.00
C TRP A 16 6.51 15.12 4.52
N GLY A 17 6.17 13.93 5.01
CA GLY A 17 6.19 13.60 6.44
C GLY A 17 5.00 14.17 7.22
N LYS A 18 3.90 14.46 6.53
CA LYS A 18 2.64 14.89 7.16
C LYS A 18 1.98 13.79 7.99
N VAL A 19 2.42 12.54 7.82
CA VAL A 19 1.90 11.38 8.55
C VAL A 19 2.86 11.02 9.69
N ARG A 20 2.44 11.30 10.93
CA ARG A 20 3.27 11.14 12.14
C ARG A 20 3.93 9.76 12.28
N SER A 21 3.21 8.69 11.95
CA SER A 21 3.68 7.30 12.11
C SER A 21 4.67 6.86 11.04
N THR A 22 4.67 7.48 9.86
CA THR A 22 5.48 7.04 8.72
C THR A 22 6.56 8.05 8.33
N LYS A 23 6.55 9.26 8.92
CA LYS A 23 7.48 10.36 8.59
C LYS A 23 8.97 10.01 8.73
N SER A 24 9.35 9.04 9.54
CA SER A 24 10.76 8.66 9.75
C SER A 24 11.32 7.75 8.64
N HIS A 25 10.46 7.14 7.82
CA HIS A 25 10.86 6.12 6.83
C HIS A 25 10.83 6.66 5.39
N LYS A 26 10.91 7.98 5.23
CA LYS A 26 10.91 8.64 3.94
C LYS A 26 12.30 8.54 3.30
N PRO A 27 12.42 8.49 1.96
CA PRO A 27 11.34 8.57 0.97
C PRO A 27 10.63 7.23 0.75
N PHE A 28 9.31 7.29 0.56
CA PHE A 28 8.47 6.16 0.15
C PHE A 28 8.41 6.07 -1.38
N GLN A 29 8.45 4.83 -1.86
CA GLN A 29 8.19 4.45 -3.24
C GLN A 29 7.01 3.48 -3.28
N ILE A 30 6.26 3.51 -4.38
CA ILE A 30 5.14 2.61 -4.62
C ILE A 30 5.66 1.39 -5.35
N ILE A 31 5.53 0.22 -4.73
CA ILE A 31 5.92 -1.07 -5.33
C ILE A 31 4.71 -1.91 -5.77
N TYR A 32 3.51 -1.55 -5.32
CA TYR A 32 2.28 -2.27 -5.62
C TYR A 32 1.05 -1.38 -5.51
N ILE A 33 0.14 -1.47 -6.48
CA ILE A 33 -1.17 -0.81 -6.45
C ILE A 33 -2.25 -1.74 -7.02
N GLU A 34 -3.46 -1.61 -6.51
CA GLU A 34 -4.66 -2.25 -7.04
C GLU A 34 -5.79 -1.21 -7.08
N GLU A 35 -6.55 -1.19 -8.17
CA GLU A 35 -7.70 -0.30 -8.34
C GLU A 35 -9.00 -1.07 -8.09
N PHE A 36 -9.95 -0.41 -7.43
CA PHE A 36 -11.26 -0.98 -7.11
C PHE A 36 -12.33 0.05 -7.43
N SER A 37 -13.47 -0.41 -7.94
CA SER A 37 -14.63 0.44 -8.23
C SER A 37 -15.32 0.95 -6.97
N ASP A 38 -15.22 0.22 -5.86
CA ASP A 38 -15.88 0.57 -4.61
C ASP A 38 -14.93 0.51 -3.40
N LYS A 39 -15.20 1.39 -2.43
CA LYS A 39 -14.40 1.53 -1.20
C LYS A 39 -14.45 0.26 -0.34
N SER A 40 -15.57 -0.46 -0.34
CA SER A 40 -15.75 -1.65 0.49
C SER A 40 -14.86 -2.80 0.03
N SER A 41 -14.74 -3.01 -1.27
CA SER A 41 -13.86 -3.99 -1.89
C SER A 41 -12.39 -3.62 -1.66
N ALA A 42 -12.02 -2.35 -1.86
CA ALA A 42 -10.67 -1.87 -1.53
C ALA A 42 -10.31 -2.12 -0.07
N PHE A 43 -11.25 -1.86 0.84
CA PHE A 43 -11.04 -2.07 2.27
C PHE A 43 -10.92 -3.56 2.63
N LYS A 44 -11.81 -4.42 2.11
CA LYS A 44 -11.72 -5.88 2.29
C LYS A 44 -10.38 -6.42 1.80
N ARG A 45 -9.91 -5.93 0.64
CA ARG A 45 -8.61 -6.29 0.11
C ARG A 45 -7.47 -5.83 1.00
N GLU A 46 -7.49 -4.59 1.47
CA GLU A 46 -6.48 -4.08 2.40
C GLU A 46 -6.42 -4.94 3.68
N MET A 47 -7.58 -5.31 4.22
CA MET A 47 -7.65 -6.17 5.41
C MET A 47 -7.10 -7.57 5.13
N TYR A 48 -7.41 -8.15 3.97
CA TYR A 48 -6.82 -9.42 3.55
C TYR A 48 -5.30 -9.31 3.44
N LEU A 49 -4.76 -8.31 2.75
CA LEU A 49 -3.32 -8.14 2.60
C LEU A 49 -2.59 -7.87 3.95
N LYS A 50 -3.32 -7.40 4.97
CA LYS A 50 -2.82 -7.19 6.35
C LYS A 50 -2.87 -8.47 7.18
N SER A 51 -3.61 -9.47 6.73
CA SER A 51 -3.63 -10.79 7.36
C SER A 51 -2.31 -11.53 7.12
N GLY A 52 -2.06 -12.60 7.87
CA GLY A 52 -0.86 -13.43 7.67
C GLY A 52 -0.82 -13.99 6.25
N GLU A 53 -1.88 -14.69 5.83
CA GLU A 53 -1.98 -15.31 4.51
C GLU A 53 -1.88 -14.30 3.37
N GLY A 54 -2.57 -13.17 3.48
CA GLY A 54 -2.51 -12.13 2.45
C GLY A 54 -1.15 -11.43 2.39
N ASN A 55 -0.42 -11.35 3.52
CA ASN A 55 0.94 -10.84 3.52
C ASN A 55 1.90 -11.79 2.79
N TYR A 56 1.78 -13.10 3.01
CA TYR A 56 2.58 -14.10 2.29
C TYR A 56 2.31 -14.04 0.80
N TRP A 57 1.03 -14.02 0.41
CA TRP A 57 0.62 -13.86 -0.99
C TRP A 57 1.24 -12.61 -1.62
N LEU A 58 1.19 -11.46 -0.93
CA LEU A 58 1.75 -10.21 -1.45
C LEU A 58 3.27 -10.30 -1.61
N ARG A 59 3.98 -10.90 -0.65
CA ARG A 59 5.43 -11.06 -0.72
C ARG A 59 5.83 -11.95 -1.89
N ASP A 60 5.14 -13.06 -2.10
CA ASP A 60 5.47 -13.96 -3.20
C ASP A 60 5.20 -13.30 -4.56
N LYS A 61 4.08 -12.59 -4.69
CA LYS A 61 3.81 -11.77 -5.88
C LYS A 61 4.90 -10.73 -6.15
N LEU A 62 5.37 -10.01 -5.12
CA LEU A 62 6.42 -9.01 -5.28
C LEU A 62 7.78 -9.60 -5.65
N LYS A 63 8.09 -10.82 -5.18
CA LYS A 63 9.29 -11.56 -5.61
C LYS A 63 9.20 -11.96 -7.08
N GLU A 64 8.03 -12.43 -7.53
CA GLU A 64 7.80 -12.78 -8.94
C GLU A 64 7.98 -11.55 -9.85
N GLU A 65 7.51 -10.38 -9.42
CA GLU A 65 7.69 -9.12 -10.15
C GLU A 65 9.12 -8.54 -10.02
N GLY A 66 9.99 -9.13 -9.18
CA GLY A 66 11.37 -8.70 -8.99
C GLY A 66 11.54 -7.38 -8.24
N VAL A 67 10.51 -6.96 -7.49
CA VAL A 67 10.48 -5.68 -6.76
C VAL A 67 10.79 -5.85 -5.27
N TRP A 68 10.95 -7.10 -4.80
CA TRP A 68 11.22 -7.48 -3.42
C TRP A 68 12.36 -8.48 -3.27
#